data_AF-A0AA85FVJ6-F1
#
_entry.id   AF-A0AA85FVJ6-F1
#
_cell.length_a   1.000
_cell.length_b   1.000
_cell.length_c   1.000
_cell.angle_alpha   90.00
_cell.angle_beta   90.00
_cell.angle_gamma   90.00
#
_symmetry.space_group_name_H-M   'P 1'
#
loop_
_entity.id
_entity.type
_entity.pdbx_description
1 polymer ?
#
loop_
_entity_poly.entity_id
_entity_poly.type
_entity_poly.pdbx_seq_one_letter_code
_entity_poly.pdbx_strand_id
1 'polypeptide(L)'
;MLKKNVGTISLNRLRAVDTDSDNFHSIKSKYDGLVDEKNRIEKKLSELSEILRQNGNVGLDTPLVDDEGYPRPDIDVALIRITRNNIRCLNTDHKQIMLELESVLHKIHEYARQNPSKNVLTDGNACSSENKLIEDQSAQIVKKAFLKIDQISPNSIVEQAVSIYYLFK
;
A
#
# COMPACT_ATOMS: atom_id res chain seq x y z
N MET A 1 19.40 47.71 57.10
CA MET A 1 18.74 47.52 55.78
C MET A 1 19.57 46.47 55.02
N LEU A 2 19.13 45.21 54.91
CA LEU A 2 18.47 44.60 53.73
C LEU A 2 19.30 44.78 52.44
N LYS A 3 19.76 43.75 51.71
CA LYS A 3 19.04 42.56 51.25
C LYS A 3 19.99 41.38 50.98
N LYS A 4 19.49 40.17 51.28
CA LYS A 4 19.97 38.89 50.74
C LYS A 4 19.80 38.91 49.21
N ASN A 5 20.81 38.46 48.45
CA ASN A 5 20.59 38.08 47.06
C ASN A 5 20.74 36.56 46.95
N VAL A 6 19.58 35.91 46.94
CA VAL A 6 19.34 34.51 46.61
C VAL A 6 18.87 34.45 45.16
N GLY A 7 19.26 33.39 44.46
CA GLY A 7 18.67 32.99 43.18
C GLY A 7 19.43 33.54 41.96
N THR A 8 19.61 32.78 40.88
CA THR A 8 18.90 31.58 40.43
C THR A 8 19.78 30.81 39.45
N ILE A 9 19.72 29.48 39.56
CA ILE A 9 20.20 28.52 38.56
C ILE A 9 19.45 28.82 37.26
N SER A 10 20.12 29.38 36.25
CA SER A 10 19.50 29.54 34.94
C SER A 10 19.67 28.25 34.16
N LEU A 11 18.61 27.43 34.27
CA LEU A 11 18.26 26.22 33.54
C LEU A 11 18.98 26.00 32.20
N ASN A 12 19.49 24.78 32.04
CA ASN A 12 19.83 24.15 30.77
C ASN A 12 18.72 24.42 29.74
N ARG A 13 19.01 25.31 28.78
CA ARG A 13 18.30 25.38 27.52
C ARG A 13 18.73 24.19 26.66
N LEU A 14 18.18 23.01 26.95
CA LEU A 14 18.14 21.93 25.97
C LEU A 14 17.27 22.43 24.81
N ARG A 15 17.91 22.69 23.68
CA ARG A 15 17.23 22.98 22.41
C ARG A 15 16.35 21.76 22.10
N ALA A 16 15.04 21.98 21.95
CA ALA A 16 14.14 21.02 21.34
C ALA A 16 14.63 20.80 19.90
N VAL A 17 15.24 19.64 19.65
CA VAL A 17 15.67 19.19 18.34
C VAL A 17 14.44 18.64 17.61
N ASP A 18 14.37 18.85 16.31
CA ASP A 18 13.27 18.58 15.37
C ASP A 18 12.84 17.09 15.25
N THR A 19 12.35 16.50 16.33
CA THR A 19 11.96 15.07 16.42
C THR A 19 10.93 14.62 15.38
N ASP A 20 10.07 15.53 14.92
CA ASP A 20 9.02 15.21 13.95
C ASP A 20 9.58 14.96 12.54
N SER A 21 10.64 15.71 12.17
CA SER A 21 11.31 15.57 10.88
C SER A 21 12.04 14.23 10.79
N ASP A 22 12.74 13.86 11.87
CA ASP A 22 13.48 12.60 11.95
C ASP A 22 12.55 11.39 11.89
N ASN A 23 11.37 11.48 12.51
CA ASN A 23 10.35 10.43 12.46
C ASN A 23 9.80 10.21 11.04
N PHE A 24 9.47 11.29 10.31
CA PHE A 24 9.03 11.18 8.92
C PHE A 24 10.10 10.57 8.02
N HIS A 25 11.35 11.00 8.15
CA HIS A 25 12.46 10.47 7.36
C HIS A 25 12.66 8.97 7.60
N SER A 26 12.54 8.52 8.86
CA SER A 26 12.61 7.09 9.20
C SER A 26 11.49 6.27 8.55
N ILE A 27 10.24 6.74 8.62
CA ILE A 27 9.09 6.07 7.99
C ILE A 27 9.27 5.99 6.47
N LYS A 28 9.71 7.10 5.84
CA LYS A 28 9.97 7.15 4.41
C LYS A 28 11.11 6.20 4.00
N SER A 29 12.22 6.21 4.73
CA SER A 29 13.35 5.30 4.47
C SER A 29 12.92 3.83 4.58
N LYS A 30 12.07 3.51 5.57
CA LYS A 30 11.49 2.17 5.70
C LYS A 30 10.61 1.82 4.49
N TYR A 31 9.77 2.74 4.02
CA TYR A 31 8.94 2.53 2.82
C TYR A 31 9.80 2.25 1.59
N ASP A 32 10.82 3.09 1.34
CA ASP A 32 11.71 2.95 0.20
C ASP A 32 12.42 1.58 0.22
N GLY A 33 12.88 1.12 1.41
CA GLY A 33 13.46 -0.21 1.57
C GLY A 33 12.50 -1.38 1.31
N LEU A 34 11.22 -1.25 1.70
CA LEU A 34 10.20 -2.27 1.40
C LEU A 34 9.88 -2.34 -0.10
N VAL A 35 9.90 -1.19 -0.80
CA VAL A 35 9.72 -1.13 -2.25
C VAL A 35 10.88 -1.83 -2.97
N ASP A 36 12.12 -1.59 -2.55
CA ASP A 36 13.28 -2.26 -3.11
C ASP A 36 13.21 -3.78 -2.90
N GLU A 37 12.79 -4.21 -1.72
CA GLU A 37 12.64 -5.64 -1.40
C GLU A 37 11.51 -6.30 -2.21
N LYS A 38 10.37 -5.62 -2.38
CA LYS A 38 9.30 -6.03 -3.31
C LYS A 38 9.88 -6.28 -4.70
N ASN A 39 10.58 -5.29 -5.26
CA ASN A 39 11.13 -5.36 -6.61
C ASN A 39 12.13 -6.51 -6.76
N ARG A 40 12.94 -6.76 -5.72
CA ARG A 40 13.87 -7.89 -5.67
C ARG A 40 13.15 -9.24 -5.74
N ILE A 41 12.04 -9.39 -5.01
CA ILE A 41 11.24 -10.61 -5.02
C ILE A 41 10.55 -10.80 -6.38
N GLU A 42 9.95 -9.75 -6.94
CA GLU A 42 9.31 -9.81 -8.26
C GLU A 42 10.31 -10.20 -9.36
N LYS A 43 11.53 -9.67 -9.30
CA LYS A 43 12.60 -10.07 -10.22
C LYS A 43 12.91 -11.57 -10.10
N LYS A 44 13.10 -12.08 -8.88
CA LYS A 44 13.33 -13.52 -8.65
C LYS A 44 12.16 -14.38 -9.11
N LEU A 45 10.93 -13.92 -8.89
CA LEU A 45 9.73 -14.60 -9.33
C LEU A 45 9.69 -14.71 -10.87
N SER A 46 10.07 -13.64 -11.57
CA SER A 46 10.21 -13.63 -13.02
C SER A 46 11.29 -14.61 -13.50
N GLU A 47 12.46 -14.64 -12.85
CA GLU A 47 13.55 -15.57 -13.18
C GLU A 47 13.12 -17.04 -13.01
N LEU A 48 12.46 -17.39 -11.89
CA LEU A 48 11.97 -18.75 -11.67
C LEU A 48 10.84 -19.13 -12.64
N SER A 49 9.98 -18.18 -12.99
CA SER A 49 8.93 -18.39 -13.99
C SER A 49 9.51 -18.64 -15.38
N GLU A 50 10.63 -18.00 -15.72
CA GLU A 50 11.39 -18.27 -16.94
C GLU A 50 11.91 -19.70 -16.98
N ILE A 51 12.49 -20.18 -15.88
CA ILE A 51 13.00 -21.55 -15.76
C ILE A 51 11.89 -22.56 -16.02
N LEU A 52 10.70 -22.35 -15.45
CA LEU A 52 9.54 -23.20 -15.72
C LEU A 52 9.11 -23.14 -17.19
N ARG A 53 9.16 -21.96 -17.81
CA ARG A 53 8.79 -21.79 -19.22
C ARG A 53 9.74 -22.54 -20.15
N GLN A 54 11.04 -22.48 -19.88
CA GLN A 54 12.08 -23.20 -20.62
C GLN A 54 11.98 -24.72 -20.47
N ASN A 55 11.47 -25.20 -19.33
CA ASN A 55 11.29 -26.63 -19.05
C ASN A 55 9.88 -27.10 -19.43
N GLY A 56 9.61 -27.20 -20.74
CA GLY A 56 8.35 -27.75 -21.25
C GLY A 56 7.13 -26.86 -21.04
N ASN A 57 7.34 -25.57 -20.78
CA ASN A 57 6.28 -24.57 -20.62
C ASN A 57 5.27 -24.91 -19.52
N VAL A 58 5.74 -25.55 -18.44
CA VAL A 58 4.91 -26.03 -17.34
C VAL A 58 4.44 -24.90 -16.43
N GLY A 59 3.16 -24.94 -16.06
CA GLY A 59 2.60 -24.05 -15.04
C GLY A 59 2.97 -24.45 -13.61
N LEU A 60 2.42 -23.76 -12.60
CA LEU A 60 2.60 -24.13 -11.18
C LEU A 60 1.79 -25.38 -10.78
N ASP A 61 0.67 -25.61 -11.45
CA ASP A 61 -0.30 -26.66 -11.10
C ASP A 61 -0.39 -27.76 -12.16
N THR A 62 0.43 -27.70 -13.22
CA THR A 62 0.41 -28.75 -14.24
C THR A 62 0.92 -30.07 -13.64
N PRO A 63 0.36 -31.23 -14.05
CA PRO A 63 0.81 -32.50 -13.53
C PRO A 63 2.30 -32.73 -13.87
N LEU A 64 3.00 -33.55 -13.09
CA LEU A 64 4.40 -33.91 -13.33
C LEU A 64 4.56 -35.37 -13.78
N VAL A 65 3.44 -36.09 -13.84
CA VAL A 65 3.36 -37.48 -14.26
C VAL A 65 2.47 -37.59 -15.49
N ASP A 66 2.75 -38.60 -16.30
CA ASP A 66 1.88 -39.01 -17.41
C ASP A 66 0.64 -39.78 -16.91
N ASP A 67 -0.20 -40.21 -17.85
CA ASP A 67 -1.46 -40.92 -17.57
C ASP A 67 -1.23 -42.31 -16.96
N GLU A 68 -0.05 -42.89 -17.16
CA GLU A 68 0.37 -44.19 -16.62
C GLU A 68 1.02 -44.05 -15.23
N GLY A 69 1.22 -42.82 -14.74
CA GLY A 69 1.76 -42.52 -13.42
C GLY A 69 3.29 -42.44 -13.35
N TYR A 70 3.99 -42.40 -14.48
CA TYR A 70 5.44 -42.25 -14.53
C TYR A 70 5.85 -40.78 -14.65
N PRO A 71 7.05 -40.39 -14.15
CA PRO A 71 7.58 -39.04 -14.34
C PRO A 71 7.67 -38.72 -15.84
N ARG A 72 7.17 -37.54 -16.21
CA ARG A 72 7.18 -37.12 -17.61
C ARG A 72 8.62 -37.04 -18.15
N PRO A 73 8.91 -37.66 -19.32
CA PRO A 73 10.25 -37.69 -19.90
C PRO A 73 10.64 -36.37 -20.58
N ASP A 74 9.68 -35.53 -20.93
CA ASP A 74 9.87 -34.25 -21.63
C ASP A 74 10.35 -33.10 -20.72
N ILE A 75 10.31 -33.31 -19.39
CA ILE A 75 10.62 -32.27 -18.40
C ILE A 75 11.53 -32.79 -17.28
N ASP A 76 12.32 -31.88 -16.70
CA ASP A 76 13.02 -32.17 -15.45
C ASP A 76 12.08 -31.96 -14.24
N VAL A 77 11.45 -33.06 -13.82
CA VAL A 77 10.51 -33.10 -12.69
C VAL A 77 11.16 -32.61 -11.38
N ALA A 78 12.45 -32.90 -11.15
CA ALA A 78 13.13 -32.51 -9.92
C ALA A 78 13.33 -30.99 -9.86
N LEU A 79 13.84 -30.41 -10.95
CA LEU A 79 14.00 -28.96 -11.10
C LEU A 79 12.67 -28.22 -10.96
N ILE A 80 11.60 -28.73 -11.59
CA ILE A 80 10.28 -28.10 -11.52
C ILE A 80 9.73 -28.11 -10.11
N ARG A 81 9.88 -29.22 -9.36
CA ARG A 81 9.41 -29.29 -7.96
C ARG A 81 10.10 -28.25 -7.09
N ILE A 82 11.42 -28.11 -7.21
CA ILE A 82 12.20 -27.13 -6.45
C ILE A 82 11.79 -25.71 -6.83
N THR A 83 11.72 -25.44 -8.13
CA THR A 83 11.33 -24.13 -8.67
C THR A 83 9.93 -23.72 -8.23
N ARG A 84 8.94 -24.62 -8.30
CA ARG A 84 7.57 -24.39 -7.80
C ARG A 84 7.54 -24.11 -6.31
N ASN A 85 8.32 -24.85 -5.52
CA ASN A 85 8.41 -24.61 -4.08
C ASN A 85 8.95 -23.20 -3.79
N ASN A 86 10.04 -22.83 -4.45
CA ASN A 86 10.64 -21.50 -4.30
C ASN A 86 9.66 -20.38 -4.68
N ILE A 87 8.91 -20.55 -5.78
CA ILE A 87 7.87 -19.60 -6.18
C ILE A 87 6.79 -19.47 -5.11
N ARG A 88 6.30 -20.57 -4.52
CA ARG A 88 5.29 -20.52 -3.45
C ARG A 88 5.79 -19.77 -2.21
N CYS A 89 7.03 -20.02 -1.80
CA CYS A 89 7.66 -19.30 -0.70
C CYS A 89 7.75 -17.80 -1.00
N LEU A 90 8.32 -17.43 -2.16
CA LEU A 90 8.45 -16.03 -2.56
C LEU A 90 7.11 -15.31 -2.72
N ASN A 91 6.07 -15.98 -3.22
CA ASN A 91 4.72 -15.39 -3.29
C ASN A 91 4.15 -15.11 -1.90
N THR A 92 4.43 -16.00 -0.94
CA THR A 92 4.02 -15.79 0.46
C THR A 92 4.75 -14.60 1.06
N ASP A 93 6.07 -14.53 0.86
CA ASP A 93 6.91 -13.43 1.36
C ASP A 93 6.50 -12.09 0.72
N HIS A 94 6.27 -12.08 -0.60
CA HIS A 94 5.78 -10.90 -1.33
C HIS A 94 4.46 -10.39 -0.74
N LYS A 95 3.52 -11.30 -0.44
CA LYS A 95 2.26 -10.94 0.22
C LYS A 95 2.49 -10.29 1.58
N GLN A 96 3.43 -10.80 2.38
CA GLN A 96 3.76 -10.19 3.68
C GLN A 96 4.33 -8.78 3.52
N ILE A 97 5.25 -8.57 2.57
CA ILE A 97 5.84 -7.26 2.30
C ILE A 97 4.78 -6.26 1.84
N MET A 98 3.80 -6.69 1.03
CA MET A 98 2.69 -5.83 0.62
C MET A 98 1.84 -5.35 1.79
N LEU A 99 1.54 -6.23 2.75
CA LEU A 99 0.82 -5.86 3.97
C LEU A 99 1.62 -4.87 4.83
N GLU A 100 2.94 -5.07 4.93
CA GLU A 100 3.80 -4.14 5.66
C GLU A 100 3.86 -2.77 4.98
N LEU A 101 3.95 -2.76 3.65
CA LEU A 101 3.98 -1.54 2.83
C LEU A 101 2.67 -0.74 3.01
N GLU A 102 1.52 -1.40 3.01
CA GLU A 102 0.21 -0.80 3.32
C GLU A 102 0.23 -0.13 4.71
N SER A 103 0.73 -0.82 5.74
CA SER A 103 0.85 -0.25 7.09
C SER A 103 1.76 0.98 7.15
N VAL A 104 2.90 0.94 6.47
CA VAL A 104 3.83 2.08 6.43
C VAL A 104 3.22 3.26 5.68
N LEU A 105 2.51 3.01 4.58
CA LEU A 105 1.82 4.04 3.81
C LEU A 105 0.74 4.73 4.65
N HIS A 106 -0.03 3.97 5.43
CA HIS A 106 -0.99 4.55 6.37
C HIS A 106 -0.34 5.50 7.38
N LYS A 107 0.84 5.15 7.92
CA LYS A 107 1.60 6.02 8.84
C LYS A 107 2.05 7.32 8.18
N ILE A 108 2.49 7.26 6.92
CA ILE A 108 2.86 8.45 6.14
C ILE A 108 1.65 9.39 5.99
N HIS A 109 0.48 8.85 5.63
CA HIS A 109 -0.75 9.64 5.48
C HIS A 109 -1.25 10.21 6.81
N GLU A 110 -1.16 9.44 7.89
CA GLU A 110 -1.50 9.91 9.24
C GLU A 110 -0.60 11.08 9.65
N TYR A 111 0.72 10.95 9.45
CA TYR A 111 1.67 12.03 9.72
C TYR A 111 1.37 13.29 8.91
N ALA A 112 1.02 13.15 7.63
CA ALA A 112 0.64 14.27 6.76
C ALA A 112 -0.64 14.96 7.23
N ARG A 113 -1.62 14.20 7.74
CA ARG A 113 -2.86 14.75 8.31
C ARG A 113 -2.62 15.54 9.59
N GLN A 114 -1.70 15.07 10.44
CA GLN A 114 -1.33 15.76 11.69
C GLN A 114 -0.49 17.02 11.44
N ASN A 115 0.21 17.11 10.30
CA ASN A 115 1.12 18.20 9.96
C ASN A 115 0.77 18.89 8.62
N PRO A 116 -0.41 19.52 8.48
CA PRO A 116 -0.88 20.07 7.20
C PRO A 116 -0.06 21.27 6.70
N SER A 117 0.70 21.95 7.56
CA SER A 117 1.47 23.16 7.24
C SER A 117 2.87 22.90 6.65
N LYS A 118 3.37 21.66 6.67
CA LYS A 118 4.69 21.28 6.12
C LYS A 118 4.64 20.62 4.74
N ASN A 119 3.44 20.45 4.17
CA ASN A 119 3.25 19.72 2.92
C ASN A 119 3.32 20.67 1.70
N VAL A 120 4.49 21.25 1.47
CA VAL A 120 4.88 21.77 0.16
C VAL A 120 6.01 20.84 -0.28
N LEU A 121 5.92 20.31 -1.49
CA LEU A 121 6.82 19.34 -2.15
C LEU A 121 6.38 17.86 -2.09
N THR A 122 5.38 17.49 -2.90
CA THR A 122 5.46 16.27 -3.71
C THR A 122 4.95 16.56 -5.11
N ASP A 123 5.88 16.57 -6.06
CA ASP A 123 5.67 16.67 -7.51
C ASP A 123 4.98 15.38 -8.02
N GLY A 124 4.02 15.53 -8.94
CA GLY A 124 3.52 14.50 -9.86
C GLY A 124 2.88 13.21 -9.32
N ASN A 125 1.55 13.13 -9.49
CA ASN A 125 0.74 11.89 -9.56
C ASN A 125 0.22 11.31 -8.22
N ALA A 126 -0.60 12.09 -7.52
CA ALA A 126 -1.62 11.57 -6.62
C ALA A 126 -3.01 11.96 -7.15
N CYS A 127 -3.86 10.96 -7.38
CA CYS A 127 -5.30 11.12 -7.62
C CYS A 127 -5.92 11.76 -6.38
N SER A 128 -6.27 13.04 -6.49
CA SER A 128 -6.87 13.86 -5.45
C SER A 128 -8.25 13.33 -5.05
N SER A 129 -8.32 12.57 -3.95
CA SER A 129 -9.56 12.49 -3.16
C SER A 129 -9.59 13.72 -2.26
N GLU A 130 -10.26 14.76 -2.75
CA GLU A 130 -10.48 16.02 -2.04
C GLU A 130 -11.36 15.79 -0.81
N ASN A 131 -10.76 15.70 0.38
CA ASN A 131 -11.45 15.88 1.64
C ASN A 131 -11.08 17.24 2.21
N LYS A 132 -11.81 18.28 1.78
CA LYS A 132 -11.79 19.59 2.43
C LYS A 132 -13.00 19.68 3.37
N LEU A 133 -12.80 19.30 4.63
CA LEU A 133 -13.73 19.61 5.71
C LEU A 133 -13.48 21.05 6.17
N ILE A 134 -14.45 21.92 5.92
CA ILE A 134 -14.64 23.16 6.67
C ILE A 134 -15.74 22.83 7.69
N GLU A 135 -15.38 22.78 8.97
CA GLU A 135 -16.34 22.86 10.07
C GLU A 135 -16.16 24.23 10.73
N ASP A 136 -17.21 25.05 10.73
CA ASP A 136 -17.75 25.52 12.00
C ASP A 136 -19.20 26.01 11.83
N GLN A 137 -20.07 25.42 12.65
CA GLN A 137 -21.33 25.95 13.21
C GLN A 137 -22.53 26.24 12.27
N SER A 138 -23.57 25.41 12.47
CA SER A 138 -25.00 25.67 12.17
C SER A 138 -25.35 26.30 10.82
N ALA A 139 -25.37 25.51 9.74
CA ALA A 139 -26.18 25.83 8.56
C ALA A 139 -26.52 24.55 7.81
N GLN A 140 -27.80 24.43 7.46
CA GLN A 140 -28.41 23.41 6.63
C GLN A 140 -27.46 22.87 5.55
N ILE A 141 -27.15 21.57 5.56
CA ILE A 141 -26.39 20.89 4.50
C ILE A 141 -27.23 21.02 3.22
N VAL A 142 -27.01 22.09 2.47
CA VAL A 142 -27.63 22.27 1.16
C VAL A 142 -26.98 21.24 0.26
N LYS A 143 -27.63 20.09 0.11
CA LYS A 143 -27.20 19.01 -0.79
C LYS A 143 -27.21 19.55 -2.22
N LYS A 144 -26.07 20.12 -2.65
CA LYS A 144 -25.87 20.57 -4.02
C LYS A 144 -25.58 19.34 -4.88
N ALA A 145 -26.36 19.16 -5.94
CA ALA A 145 -26.09 18.14 -6.93
C ALA A 145 -24.70 18.37 -7.53
N PHE A 146 -23.86 17.32 -7.51
CA PHE A 146 -22.48 17.39 -7.99
C PHE A 146 -22.34 16.94 -9.45
N LEU A 147 -23.34 16.23 -9.99
CA LEU A 147 -23.31 15.73 -11.36
C LEU A 147 -24.70 15.38 -11.88
N LYS A 148 -24.96 15.63 -13.17
CA LYS A 148 -26.13 15.12 -13.90
C LYS A 148 -25.67 13.95 -14.77
N ILE A 149 -26.28 12.78 -14.59
CA ILE A 149 -26.01 11.58 -15.40
C ILE A 149 -27.03 11.57 -16.55
N ASP A 150 -26.54 11.55 -17.79
CA ASP A 150 -27.39 11.58 -19.00
C ASP A 150 -27.70 10.17 -19.56
N GLN A 151 -26.77 9.22 -19.40
CA GLN A 151 -26.88 7.87 -19.93
C GLN A 151 -26.46 6.84 -18.89
N ILE A 152 -27.21 5.73 -18.82
CA ILE A 152 -26.88 4.56 -17.98
C ILE A 152 -26.72 3.36 -18.93
N SER A 153 -25.59 2.66 -18.82
CA SER A 153 -25.37 1.42 -19.56
C SER A 153 -26.24 0.29 -18.99
N PRO A 154 -26.77 -0.61 -19.85
CA PRO A 154 -27.34 -1.87 -19.40
C PRO A 154 -26.34 -2.66 -18.55
N ASN A 155 -26.82 -3.30 -17.49
CA ASN A 155 -26.08 -4.07 -16.49
C ASN A 155 -25.08 -3.29 -15.62
N SER A 156 -25.17 -1.96 -15.59
CA SER A 156 -24.34 -1.14 -14.69
C SER A 156 -24.80 -1.22 -13.24
N ILE A 157 -23.89 -1.00 -12.30
CA ILE A 157 -24.18 -0.87 -10.86
C ILE A 157 -25.25 0.20 -10.59
N VAL A 158 -25.29 1.24 -11.42
CA VAL A 158 -26.27 2.33 -11.33
C VAL A 158 -27.69 1.83 -11.66
N GLU A 159 -27.84 0.96 -12.66
CA GLU A 159 -29.15 0.37 -13.02
C GLU A 159 -29.69 -0.54 -11.92
N GLN A 160 -28.82 -1.37 -11.33
CA GLN A 160 -29.18 -2.25 -10.22
C GLN A 160 -29.66 -1.46 -9.00
N ALA A 161 -28.95 -0.38 -8.65
CA ALA A 161 -29.32 0.48 -7.54
C ALA A 161 -30.66 1.20 -7.78
N VAL A 162 -30.91 1.64 -9.00
CA VAL A 162 -32.18 2.25 -9.40
C VAL A 162 -33.33 1.24 -9.30
N SER A 163 -33.14 0.01 -9.78
CA SER A 163 -34.13 -1.07 -9.71
C SER A 163 -34.54 -1.40 -8.27
N ILE A 164 -33.55 -1.52 -7.37
CA ILE A 164 -33.80 -1.76 -5.93
C ILE A 164 -34.62 -0.63 -5.31
N TYR A 165 -34.36 0.63 -5.67
CA TYR A 165 -35.06 1.78 -5.11
C TYR A 165 -36.55 1.82 -5.51
N TYR A 166 -36.89 1.36 -6.71
CA TYR A 166 -38.28 1.29 -7.19
C TYR A 166 -39.04 0.05 -6.72
N LEU A 167 -38.35 -1.01 -6.26
CA LEU A 167 -38.99 -2.23 -5.77
C LEU A 167 -39.50 -2.11 -4.32
N PHE A 168 -38.96 -1.16 -3.54
CA PHE A 168 -39.28 -0.94 -2.12
C PHE A 168 -40.24 0.24 -1.86
N LYS A 169 -40.97 0.69 -2.87
CA LYS A 169 -41.98 1.76 -2.76
C LYS A 169 -43.36 1.25 -3.16
#